data_AF-A0A535H5U7-F1
#
_entry.id   AF-A0A535H5U7-F1
#
_cell.length_a   1.000
_cell.length_b   1.000
_cell.length_c   1.000
_cell.angle_alpha   90.00
_cell.angle_beta   90.00
_cell.angle_gamma   90.00
#
_symmetry.space_group_name_H-M   'P 1'
#
loop_
_entity.id
_entity.type
_entity.pdbx_description
1 polymer ?
#
loop_
_entity_poly.entity_id
_entity_poly.type
_entity_poly.pdbx_seq_one_letter_code
_entity_poly.pdbx_strand_id
1 'polypeptide(L)'
;MGQRTTKDTAKLIEEVARGDRLLEDIKDPELRETVRLALRLHKDPYSAPDSRTRSRIRSRVLFGLQPRGATILDRLAVAFELLGRPTPYAMRVLAGGLVVAVIAAATALVSAGSVANDALYSVKVTSEQMRLALATSPEDRAVVELSIAEHRLAEATALASLGNADDAIVATSEYGEHMANAAAELAQVESLQPETATLVVQLQQRIDEHRATAAAVVARLTEDPETAAAAAALAPFAARGTPAAGLSPAAAIAQDAADTADEAAAVAERTSSGSAGRTTTAATAAPRDGQTARPVTTGQGEKISKKDRAAGAARKAADEAKAAAKKAKAGAKRTPAPKTQDDSNNRDESNNRDD
;
A
#
# COMPACT_ATOMS: atom_id res chain seq x y z
N MET A 1 48.38 -15.08 47.75
CA MET A 1 47.26 -15.90 47.24
C MET A 1 46.89 -15.33 45.87
N GLY A 2 47.17 -16.06 44.79
CA GLY A 2 46.94 -15.58 43.42
C GLY A 2 45.46 -15.61 43.07
N GLN A 3 44.91 -14.49 42.61
CA GLN A 3 43.54 -14.44 42.08
C GLN A 3 43.46 -15.33 40.84
N ARG A 4 42.83 -16.49 40.99
CA ARG A 4 42.56 -17.38 39.85
C ARG A 4 41.44 -16.78 39.04
N THR A 5 41.64 -16.71 37.73
CA THR A 5 40.72 -15.99 36.85
C THR A 5 39.56 -16.90 36.47
N THR A 6 38.38 -16.33 36.30
CA THR A 6 37.17 -17.02 35.81
C THR A 6 37.36 -17.70 34.45
N LYS A 7 38.42 -17.32 33.71
CA LYS A 7 38.79 -17.95 32.44
C LYS A 7 39.43 -19.33 32.65
N ASP A 8 40.16 -19.52 33.74
CA ASP A 8 40.83 -20.79 34.04
C ASP A 8 39.82 -21.88 34.41
N THR A 9 38.74 -21.51 35.10
CA THR A 9 37.67 -22.44 35.48
C THR A 9 36.85 -22.86 34.27
N ALA A 10 36.51 -21.94 33.37
CA ALA A 10 35.79 -22.24 32.13
C ALA A 10 36.58 -23.20 31.22
N LYS A 11 37.88 -22.97 31.07
CA LYS A 11 38.77 -23.83 30.29
C LYS A 11 38.82 -25.26 30.84
N LEU A 12 38.89 -25.41 32.16
CA LEU A 12 38.90 -26.72 32.82
C LEU A 12 37.57 -27.47 32.68
N ILE A 13 36.44 -26.76 32.70
CA ILE A 13 35.12 -27.38 32.44
C ILE A 13 35.07 -27.94 31.02
N GLU A 14 35.59 -27.20 30.04
CA GLU A 14 35.59 -27.63 28.64
C GLU A 14 36.53 -28.82 28.38
N GLU A 15 37.76 -28.79 28.92
CA GLU A 15 38.73 -29.89 28.82
C GLU A 15 38.18 -31.19 29.43
N VAL A 16 37.53 -31.10 30.58
CA VAL A 16 36.92 -32.26 31.24
C VAL A 16 35.66 -32.73 30.53
N ALA A 17 34.83 -31.82 30.01
CA ALA A 17 33.64 -32.17 29.24
C ALA A 17 33.98 -32.89 27.93
N ARG A 18 35.12 -32.54 27.30
CA ARG A 18 35.63 -33.19 26.08
C ARG A 18 36.31 -34.54 26.36
N GLY A 19 36.62 -34.83 27.62
CA GLY A 19 37.34 -36.04 28.03
C GLY A 19 38.86 -35.93 27.88
N ASP A 20 39.39 -34.75 27.58
CA ASP A 20 40.83 -34.49 27.41
C ASP A 20 41.58 -34.53 28.75
N ARG A 21 40.85 -34.42 29.87
CA ARG A 21 41.40 -34.43 31.23
C ARG A 21 40.44 -35.08 32.23
N LEU A 22 40.98 -35.85 33.19
CA LEU A 22 40.18 -36.47 34.24
C LEU A 22 39.90 -35.47 35.38
N LEU A 23 38.71 -35.55 35.98
CA LEU A 23 38.32 -34.75 37.15
C LEU A 23 39.29 -34.91 38.34
N GLU A 24 39.92 -36.07 38.43
CA GLU A 24 40.84 -36.44 39.50
C GLU A 24 42.18 -35.70 39.41
N ASP A 25 42.55 -35.25 38.20
CA ASP A 25 43.81 -34.54 37.92
C ASP A 25 43.77 -33.06 38.34
N ILE A 26 42.63 -32.59 38.84
CA ILE A 26 42.47 -31.24 39.40
C ILE A 26 42.90 -31.29 40.87
N LYS A 27 44.13 -30.81 41.14
CA LYS A 27 44.75 -30.82 42.49
C LYS A 27 43.98 -30.00 43.54
N ASP A 28 43.19 -29.02 43.11
CA ASP A 28 42.42 -28.19 44.01
C ASP A 28 41.03 -28.78 44.28
N PRO A 29 40.71 -29.14 45.55
CA PRO A 29 39.43 -29.73 45.89
C PRO A 29 38.24 -28.82 45.60
N GLU A 30 38.33 -27.51 45.84
CA GLU A 30 37.21 -26.58 45.62
C GLU A 30 36.88 -26.43 44.13
N LEU A 31 37.92 -26.33 43.30
CA LEU A 31 37.77 -26.22 41.85
C LEU A 31 37.20 -27.50 41.26
N ARG A 32 37.65 -28.66 41.76
CA ARG A 32 37.14 -29.96 41.35
C ARG A 32 35.66 -30.13 41.66
N GLU A 33 35.20 -29.67 42.83
CA GLU A 33 33.76 -29.67 43.15
C GLU A 33 32.97 -28.73 42.25
N THR A 34 33.51 -27.55 41.96
CA THR A 34 32.87 -26.57 41.07
C THR A 34 32.71 -27.13 39.65
N VAL A 35 33.76 -27.75 39.09
CA VAL A 35 33.71 -28.39 37.76
C VAL A 35 32.76 -29.59 37.78
N ARG A 36 32.75 -30.40 38.84
CA ARG A 36 31.82 -31.53 38.99
C ARG A 36 30.36 -31.06 39.03
N LEU A 37 30.06 -29.97 39.74
CA LEU A 37 28.74 -29.35 39.80
C LEU A 37 28.33 -28.78 38.43
N ALA A 38 29.24 -28.08 37.75
CA ALA A 38 28.98 -27.53 36.42
C ALA A 38 28.67 -28.62 35.38
N LEU A 39 29.43 -29.72 35.39
CA LEU A 39 29.18 -30.87 34.49
C LEU A 39 27.87 -31.59 34.81
N ARG A 40 27.48 -31.64 36.09
CA ARG A 40 26.19 -32.21 36.49
C ARG A 40 25.03 -31.34 36.02
N LEU A 41 25.16 -30.02 36.15
CA LEU A 41 24.18 -29.05 35.69
C LEU A 41 24.05 -29.04 34.15
N HIS A 42 25.15 -29.27 33.43
CA HIS A 42 25.14 -29.35 31.97
C HIS A 42 24.52 -30.66 31.43
N LYS A 43 24.51 -31.73 32.25
CA LYS A 43 23.87 -33.00 31.90
C LYS A 43 22.36 -33.00 32.07
N ASP A 44 21.79 -32.06 32.82
CA ASP A 44 20.34 -31.92 32.88
C ASP A 44 19.83 -31.41 31.52
N PRO A 45 18.98 -32.17 30.82
CA PRO A 45 18.47 -31.75 29.52
C PRO A 45 17.75 -30.43 29.72
N TYR A 46 18.25 -29.39 29.04
CA TYR A 46 17.63 -28.07 29.02
C TYR A 46 16.16 -28.25 28.65
N SER A 47 15.29 -28.19 29.66
CA SER A 47 13.85 -28.27 29.46
C SER A 47 13.44 -26.97 28.81
N ALA A 48 13.52 -26.96 27.48
CA ALA A 48 13.21 -25.79 26.70
C ALA A 48 11.77 -25.37 27.07
N PRO A 49 11.54 -24.09 27.39
CA PRO A 49 10.22 -23.63 27.82
C PRO A 49 9.18 -24.06 26.79
N ASP A 50 8.00 -24.48 27.26
CA ASP A 50 6.93 -24.94 26.36
C ASP A 50 6.62 -23.86 25.31
N SER A 51 6.06 -24.26 24.17
CA SER A 51 5.79 -23.35 23.06
C SER A 51 4.91 -22.16 23.48
N ARG A 52 4.01 -22.36 24.45
CA ARG A 52 3.09 -21.34 24.96
C ARG A 52 3.81 -20.29 25.82
N THR A 53 4.79 -20.73 26.60
CA THR A 53 5.65 -19.93 27.47
C THR A 53 6.62 -19.11 26.64
N ARG A 54 7.20 -19.70 25.60
CA ARG A 54 7.98 -18.95 24.59
C ARG A 54 7.14 -17.87 23.92
N SER A 55 5.90 -18.16 23.54
CA SER A 55 5.02 -17.15 22.93
C SER A 55 4.72 -15.98 23.89
N ARG A 56 4.50 -16.25 25.18
CA ARG A 56 4.27 -15.20 26.20
C ARG A 56 5.51 -14.38 26.52
N ILE A 57 6.67 -15.03 26.58
CA ILE A 57 7.95 -14.33 26.77
C ILE A 57 8.22 -13.44 25.56
N ARG A 58 8.03 -13.96 24.34
CA ARG A 58 8.21 -13.19 23.11
C ARG A 58 7.25 -12.00 23.03
N SER A 59 5.98 -12.18 23.39
CA SER A 59 5.01 -11.08 23.40
C SER A 59 5.36 -10.00 24.43
N ARG A 60 5.82 -10.37 25.63
CA ARG A 60 6.28 -9.40 26.64
C ARG A 60 7.56 -8.67 26.24
N VAL A 61 8.53 -9.38 25.67
CA VAL A 61 9.79 -8.78 25.22
C VAL A 61 9.55 -7.85 24.04
N LEU A 62 8.72 -8.24 23.06
CA LEU A 62 8.36 -7.37 21.94
C LEU A 62 7.54 -6.14 22.39
N PHE A 63 6.67 -6.28 23.40
CA PHE A 63 5.99 -5.13 23.99
C PHE A 63 6.94 -4.20 24.76
N GLY A 64 7.92 -4.77 25.46
CA GLY A 64 8.94 -4.00 26.19
C GLY A 64 10.00 -3.36 25.29
N LEU A 65 10.13 -3.85 24.05
CA LEU A 65 11.00 -3.29 23.01
C LEU A 65 10.30 -2.23 22.15
N GLN A 66 9.17 -1.66 22.58
CA GLN A 66 8.71 -0.39 22.00
C GLN A 66 9.88 0.59 22.02
N PRO A 67 10.49 0.92 20.87
CA PRO A 67 11.64 1.80 20.86
C PRO A 67 11.13 3.17 21.28
N ARG A 68 11.65 3.69 22.40
CA ARG A 68 11.56 5.12 22.71
C ARG A 68 12.01 5.86 21.46
N GLY A 69 11.12 6.68 20.90
CA GLY A 69 11.22 7.20 19.54
C GLY A 69 12.59 7.80 19.25
N ALA A 70 13.39 7.10 18.46
CA ALA A 70 14.49 7.73 17.74
C ALA A 70 13.85 8.74 16.78
N THR A 71 13.98 10.02 17.11
CA THR A 71 13.44 11.13 16.34
C THR A 71 13.98 11.07 14.92
N ILE A 72 13.20 11.54 13.93
CA ILE A 72 13.57 11.50 12.50
C ILE A 72 14.95 12.17 12.25
N LEU A 73 15.31 13.17 13.06
CA LEU A 73 16.63 13.80 13.05
C LEU A 73 17.78 12.84 13.40
N ASP A 74 17.57 11.90 14.30
CA ASP A 74 18.59 10.93 14.72
C ASP A 74 18.89 9.92 13.60
N ARG A 75 17.86 9.55 12.83
CA ARG A 75 18.00 8.68 11.65
C ARG A 75 18.69 9.40 10.49
N LEU A 76 18.40 10.69 10.31
CA LEU A 76 19.09 11.53 9.33
C LEU A 76 20.55 11.78 9.72
N ALA A 77 20.84 11.97 11.01
CA ALA A 77 22.21 12.14 11.51
C ALA A 77 23.06 10.90 11.24
N VAL A 78 22.54 9.69 11.50
CA VAL A 78 23.24 8.43 11.21
C VAL A 78 23.47 8.25 9.71
N ALA A 79 22.48 8.59 8.86
CA ALA A 79 22.64 8.54 7.41
C ALA A 79 23.69 9.55 6.90
N PHE A 80 23.72 10.77 7.45
CA PHE A 80 24.71 11.79 7.11
C PHE A 80 26.12 11.44 7.61
N GLU A 81 26.24 10.81 8.77
CA GLU A 81 27.52 10.37 9.34
C GLU A 81 28.12 9.19 8.56
N LEU A 82 27.27 8.28 8.05
CA LEU A 82 27.66 7.23 7.11
C LEU A 82 28.07 7.80 5.74
N LEU A 83 27.42 8.87 5.26
CA LEU A 83 27.73 9.51 3.98
C LEU A 83 28.98 10.41 4.05
N GLY A 84 29.32 10.91 5.24
CA GLY A 84 30.45 11.79 5.50
C GLY A 84 31.82 11.11 5.65
N ARG A 85 31.88 9.77 5.74
CA ARG A 85 33.16 9.06 5.80
C ARG A 85 33.75 8.82 4.40
N PRO A 86 35.04 9.14 4.16
CA PRO A 86 35.70 8.94 2.87
C PRO A 86 36.00 7.44 2.68
N THR A 87 34.98 6.69 2.28
CA THR A 87 35.11 5.29 1.87
C THR A 87 35.27 5.21 0.35
N PRO A 88 36.15 4.35 -0.17
CA PRO A 88 36.40 4.24 -1.60
C PRO A 88 35.13 3.82 -2.36
N TYR A 89 34.90 4.44 -3.52
CA TYR A 89 33.69 4.33 -4.35
C TYR A 89 33.23 2.89 -4.64
N ALA A 90 34.15 1.92 -4.67
CA ALA A 90 33.83 0.51 -4.87
C ALA A 90 32.90 -0.06 -3.78
N MET A 91 33.05 0.36 -2.51
CA MET A 91 32.14 -0.06 -1.44
C MET A 91 30.75 0.60 -1.54
N ARG A 92 30.65 1.80 -2.13
CA ARG A 92 29.35 2.47 -2.34
C ARG A 92 28.51 1.75 -3.39
N VAL A 93 29.14 1.30 -4.47
CA VAL A 93 28.46 0.50 -5.50
C VAL A 93 28.03 -0.85 -4.95
N LEU A 94 28.86 -1.51 -4.13
CA LEU A 94 28.52 -2.78 -3.49
C LEU A 94 27.40 -2.63 -2.45
N ALA A 95 27.47 -1.60 -1.60
CA ALA A 95 26.43 -1.32 -0.61
C ALA A 95 25.11 -0.90 -1.27
N GLY A 96 25.17 -0.06 -2.31
CA GLY A 96 24.00 0.31 -3.11
C GLY A 96 23.39 -0.90 -3.82
N GLY A 97 24.22 -1.74 -4.44
CA GLY A 97 23.79 -2.98 -5.08
C GLY A 97 23.18 -3.97 -4.08
N LEU A 98 23.74 -4.10 -2.88
CA LEU A 98 23.21 -4.96 -1.82
C LEU A 98 21.86 -4.43 -1.32
N VAL A 99 21.70 -3.12 -1.14
CA VAL A 99 20.42 -2.51 -0.76
C VAL A 99 19.37 -2.73 -1.84
N VAL A 100 19.71 -2.53 -3.12
CA VAL A 100 18.81 -2.81 -4.25
C VAL A 100 18.44 -4.30 -4.30
N ALA A 101 19.40 -5.21 -4.08
CA ALA A 101 19.16 -6.65 -4.05
C ALA A 101 18.31 -7.09 -2.85
N VAL A 102 18.48 -6.48 -1.67
CA VAL A 102 17.66 -6.74 -0.49
C VAL A 102 16.23 -6.22 -0.70
N ILE A 103 16.06 -5.06 -1.34
CA ILE A 103 14.74 -4.51 -1.71
C ILE A 103 14.06 -5.42 -2.75
N ALA A 104 14.79 -5.89 -3.77
CA ALA A 104 14.27 -6.79 -4.80
C ALA A 104 13.96 -8.21 -4.28
N ALA A 105 14.74 -8.72 -3.32
CA ALA A 105 14.46 -10.00 -2.68
C ALA A 105 13.28 -9.92 -1.68
N ALA A 106 13.08 -8.76 -1.04
CA ALA A 106 11.95 -8.54 -0.14
C ALA A 106 10.62 -8.40 -0.89
N THR A 107 10.60 -7.87 -2.11
CA THR A 107 9.38 -7.78 -2.95
C THR A 107 8.92 -9.13 -3.49
N ALA A 108 9.82 -10.09 -3.70
CA ALA A 108 9.47 -11.42 -4.24
C ALA A 108 8.82 -12.37 -3.21
N LEU A 109 9.01 -12.14 -1.91
CA LEU A 109 8.58 -13.08 -0.85
C LEU A 109 7.31 -12.64 -0.09
N VAL A 110 6.77 -11.44 -0.32
CA VAL A 110 5.63 -10.88 0.46
C VAL A 110 4.49 -10.34 -0.43
N SER A 111 4.44 -10.70 -1.72
CA SER A 111 3.42 -10.18 -2.65
C SER A 111 2.03 -10.85 -2.54
N ALA A 112 1.72 -11.59 -1.46
CA ALA A 112 0.50 -12.40 -1.38
C ALA A 112 -0.55 -11.95 -0.34
N GLY A 113 -0.40 -10.80 0.35
CA GLY A 113 -1.46 -10.43 1.30
C GLY A 113 -1.32 -9.19 2.18
N SER A 114 -0.51 -8.19 1.85
CA SER A 114 -0.49 -6.95 2.64
C SER A 114 -1.64 -6.02 2.23
N VAL A 115 -2.83 -6.30 2.75
CA VAL A 115 -3.97 -5.37 2.79
C VAL A 115 -3.67 -4.26 3.80
N ALA A 116 -4.12 -3.03 3.52
CA ALA A 116 -4.22 -1.76 4.29
C ALA A 116 -3.90 -1.63 5.80
N ASN A 117 -3.61 -2.70 6.56
CA ASN A 117 -3.32 -2.71 7.99
C ASN A 117 -1.92 -3.28 8.34
N ASP A 118 -1.03 -3.48 7.35
CA ASP A 118 0.34 -3.97 7.56
C ASP A 118 1.35 -2.81 7.69
N ALA A 119 2.35 -2.92 8.56
CA ALA A 119 3.38 -1.90 8.77
C ALA A 119 4.16 -1.57 7.48
N LEU A 120 4.25 -2.55 6.57
CA LEU A 120 4.88 -2.41 5.26
C LEU A 120 4.07 -1.55 4.27
N TYR A 121 2.76 -1.41 4.48
CA TYR A 121 1.89 -0.58 3.62
C TYR A 121 2.30 0.90 3.69
N SER A 122 2.66 1.40 4.87
CA SER A 122 3.16 2.78 5.04
C SER A 122 4.46 3.05 4.27
N VAL A 123 5.37 2.07 4.23
CA VAL A 123 6.62 2.15 3.47
C VAL A 123 6.33 2.17 1.98
N LYS A 124 5.34 1.39 1.53
CA LYS A 124 4.94 1.33 0.13
C LYS A 124 4.37 2.66 -0.35
N VAL A 125 3.37 3.21 0.33
CA VAL A 125 2.79 4.51 0.00
C VAL A 125 3.86 5.61 0.03
N THR A 126 4.78 5.57 1.00
CA THR A 126 5.91 6.51 1.05
C THR A 126 6.83 6.37 -0.17
N SER A 127 7.10 5.15 -0.60
CA SER A 127 7.94 4.91 -1.79
C SER A 127 7.28 5.37 -3.09
N GLU A 128 5.96 5.25 -3.19
CA GLU A 128 5.16 5.75 -4.32
C GLU A 128 5.19 7.28 -4.36
N GLN A 129 5.01 7.94 -3.21
CA GLN A 129 5.14 9.40 -3.09
C GLN A 129 6.55 9.91 -3.42
N MET A 130 7.61 9.17 -3.05
CA MET A 130 8.98 9.51 -3.43
C MET A 130 9.19 9.43 -4.95
N ARG A 131 8.62 8.41 -5.61
CA ARG A 131 8.68 8.31 -7.08
C ARG A 131 7.96 9.47 -7.75
N LEU A 132 6.78 9.84 -7.24
CA LEU A 132 6.02 10.99 -7.74
C LEU A 132 6.79 12.31 -7.56
N ALA A 133 7.45 12.49 -6.41
CA ALA A 133 8.26 13.67 -6.12
C ALA A 133 9.52 13.77 -7.00
N LEU A 134 10.03 12.63 -7.49
CA LEU A 134 11.18 12.57 -8.40
C LEU A 134 10.79 12.68 -9.88
N ALA A 135 9.52 12.47 -10.22
CA ALA A 135 9.00 12.65 -11.57
C ALA A 135 8.89 14.15 -11.90
N THR A 136 9.85 14.65 -12.68
CA THR A 136 9.94 16.07 -13.04
C THR A 136 9.15 16.44 -14.29
N SER A 137 8.90 15.48 -15.19
CA SER A 137 8.08 15.67 -16.39
C SER A 137 6.61 15.27 -16.17
N PRO A 138 5.63 15.92 -16.84
CA PRO A 138 4.23 15.49 -16.81
C PRO A 138 4.02 14.05 -17.27
N GLU A 139 4.81 13.59 -18.24
CA GLU A 139 4.77 12.24 -18.77
C GLU A 139 5.21 11.23 -17.71
N ASP A 140 6.34 11.47 -17.03
CA ASP A 140 6.82 10.62 -15.94
C ASP A 140 5.82 10.58 -14.78
N ARG A 141 5.20 11.71 -14.46
CA ARG A 141 4.16 11.78 -13.42
C ARG A 141 2.95 10.95 -13.80
N ALA A 142 2.49 11.04 -15.05
CA ALA A 142 1.38 10.23 -15.54
C ALA A 142 1.67 8.73 -15.45
N VAL A 143 2.90 8.31 -15.78
CA VAL A 143 3.33 6.91 -15.66
C VAL A 143 3.34 6.46 -14.20
N VAL A 144 3.83 7.29 -13.27
CA VAL A 144 3.83 6.97 -11.84
C VAL A 144 2.39 6.87 -11.32
N GLU A 145 1.53 7.84 -11.61
CA GLU A 145 0.12 7.83 -11.22
C GLU A 145 -0.61 6.59 -11.78
N LEU A 146 -0.34 6.22 -13.03
CA LEU A 146 -0.87 5.00 -13.63
C LEU A 146 -0.43 3.75 -12.86
N SER A 147 0.84 3.65 -12.49
CA SER A 147 1.35 2.50 -11.73
C SER A 147 0.73 2.41 -10.32
N ILE A 148 0.41 3.56 -9.69
CA ILE A 148 -0.26 3.58 -8.39
C ILE A 148 -1.70 3.10 -8.57
N ALA A 149 -2.41 3.59 -9.58
CA ALA A 149 -3.76 3.13 -9.87
C ALA A 149 -3.80 1.61 -10.14
N GLU A 150 -2.91 1.08 -10.98
CA GLU A 150 -2.78 -0.37 -11.20
C GLU A 150 -2.66 -1.14 -9.88
N HIS A 151 -1.85 -0.61 -8.97
CA HIS A 151 -1.71 -1.21 -7.65
C HIS A 151 -3.02 -1.14 -6.84
N ARG A 152 -3.71 0.00 -6.84
CA ARG A 152 -5.01 0.16 -6.17
C ARG A 152 -6.09 -0.77 -6.70
N LEU A 153 -6.12 -1.02 -8.00
CA LEU A 153 -7.04 -1.99 -8.58
C LEU A 153 -6.73 -3.42 -8.13
N ALA A 154 -5.45 -3.81 -8.12
CA ALA A 154 -5.03 -5.10 -7.61
C ALA A 154 -5.37 -5.27 -6.11
N GLU A 155 -5.21 -4.22 -5.32
CA GLU A 155 -5.61 -4.21 -3.92
C GLU A 155 -7.13 -4.31 -3.75
N ALA A 156 -7.91 -3.54 -4.53
CA ALA A 156 -9.37 -3.57 -4.50
C ALA A 156 -9.91 -4.97 -4.85
N THR A 157 -9.36 -5.62 -5.87
CA THR A 157 -9.77 -6.98 -6.26
C THR A 157 -9.42 -8.03 -5.20
N ALA A 158 -8.25 -7.94 -4.58
CA ALA A 158 -7.86 -8.82 -3.48
C ALA A 158 -8.77 -8.62 -2.25
N LEU A 159 -9.02 -7.37 -1.88
CA LEU A 159 -9.91 -6.99 -0.78
C LEU A 159 -11.35 -7.47 -1.01
N ALA A 160 -11.85 -7.32 -2.23
CA ALA A 160 -13.18 -7.76 -2.58
C ALA A 160 -13.30 -9.29 -2.54
N SER A 161 -12.28 -10.01 -2.99
CA SER A 161 -12.20 -11.48 -2.92
C SER A 161 -12.13 -12.00 -1.48
N LEU A 162 -11.62 -11.19 -0.54
CA LEU A 162 -11.60 -11.49 0.89
C LEU A 162 -12.91 -11.08 1.60
N GLY A 163 -13.92 -10.58 0.87
CA GLY A 163 -15.18 -10.10 1.44
C GLY A 163 -15.07 -8.77 2.20
N ASN A 164 -13.94 -8.06 2.10
CA ASN A 164 -13.70 -6.80 2.79
C ASN A 164 -14.16 -5.62 1.94
N ALA A 165 -15.48 -5.48 1.80
CA ALA A 165 -16.12 -4.51 0.92
C ALA A 165 -15.74 -3.06 1.26
N ASP A 166 -15.67 -2.68 2.54
CA ASP A 166 -15.37 -1.30 2.95
C ASP A 166 -13.99 -0.85 2.43
N ASP A 167 -12.97 -1.68 2.60
CA ASP A 167 -11.61 -1.35 2.14
C ASP A 167 -11.50 -1.47 0.61
N ALA A 168 -12.23 -2.41 -0.02
CA ALA A 168 -12.29 -2.52 -1.48
C ALA A 168 -12.90 -1.26 -2.12
N ILE A 169 -13.90 -0.65 -1.49
CA ILE A 169 -14.49 0.60 -1.96
C ILE A 169 -13.46 1.73 -1.90
N VAL A 170 -12.72 1.87 -0.78
CA VAL A 170 -11.67 2.88 -0.65
C VAL A 170 -10.61 2.71 -1.74
N ALA A 171 -10.09 1.49 -1.92
CA ALA A 171 -9.08 1.21 -2.95
C ALA A 171 -9.62 1.50 -4.38
N THR A 172 -10.90 1.24 -4.65
CA THR A 172 -11.52 1.57 -5.95
C THR A 172 -11.67 3.07 -6.16
N SER A 173 -11.98 3.84 -5.11
CA SER A 173 -12.01 5.30 -5.19
C SER A 173 -10.60 5.89 -5.41
N GLU A 174 -9.60 5.39 -4.69
CA GLU A 174 -8.18 5.80 -4.87
C GLU A 174 -7.66 5.44 -6.28
N TYR A 175 -8.07 4.31 -6.84
CA TYR A 175 -7.83 3.99 -8.25
C TYR A 175 -8.34 5.09 -9.18
N GLY A 176 -9.60 5.50 -9.01
CA GLY A 176 -10.21 6.55 -9.84
C GLY A 176 -9.51 7.91 -9.69
N GLU A 177 -9.05 8.24 -8.48
CA GLU A 177 -8.24 9.44 -8.21
C GLU A 177 -6.93 9.43 -9.01
N HIS A 178 -6.11 8.39 -8.84
CA HIS A 178 -4.81 8.29 -9.51
C HIS A 178 -4.95 8.22 -11.05
N MET A 179 -6.01 7.58 -11.55
CA MET A 179 -6.35 7.62 -12.98
C MET A 179 -6.71 9.01 -13.49
N ALA A 180 -7.52 9.74 -12.73
CA ALA A 180 -7.86 11.11 -13.10
C ALA A 180 -6.63 12.02 -13.08
N ASN A 181 -5.71 11.85 -12.12
CA ASN A 181 -4.44 12.57 -12.04
C ASN A 181 -3.52 12.24 -13.23
N ALA A 182 -3.32 10.96 -13.55
CA ALA A 182 -2.52 10.54 -14.70
C ALA A 182 -3.00 11.17 -16.00
N ALA A 183 -4.32 11.10 -16.23
CA ALA A 183 -4.95 11.69 -17.40
C ALA A 183 -4.88 13.23 -17.41
N ALA A 184 -4.93 13.89 -16.25
CA ALA A 184 -4.77 15.32 -16.14
C ALA A 184 -3.34 15.80 -16.41
N GLU A 185 -2.31 15.00 -16.08
CA GLU A 185 -0.93 15.28 -16.47
C GLU A 185 -0.75 15.13 -17.99
N LEU A 186 -1.27 14.05 -18.61
CA LEU A 186 -1.22 13.88 -20.06
C LEU A 186 -1.98 14.95 -20.83
N ALA A 187 -3.14 15.40 -20.33
CA ALA A 187 -3.93 16.46 -20.98
C ALA A 187 -3.18 17.80 -21.09
N GLN A 188 -2.20 18.06 -20.22
CA GLN A 188 -1.38 19.27 -20.29
C GLN A 188 -0.38 19.22 -21.44
N VAL A 189 0.11 18.03 -21.78
CA VAL A 189 1.17 17.81 -22.78
C VAL A 189 0.66 17.30 -24.12
N GLU A 190 -0.54 16.70 -24.17
CA GLU A 190 -1.22 16.18 -25.38
C GLU A 190 -1.28 17.21 -26.50
N SER A 191 -1.45 18.49 -26.15
CA SER A 191 -1.59 19.58 -27.12
C SER A 191 -0.26 20.22 -27.53
N LEU A 192 0.82 19.97 -26.77
CA LEU A 192 2.14 20.52 -27.02
C LEU A 192 3.03 19.54 -27.79
N GLN A 193 2.80 18.24 -27.64
CA GLN A 193 3.63 17.19 -28.18
C GLN A 193 2.76 16.10 -28.83
N PRO A 194 2.84 15.90 -30.16
CA PRO A 194 2.07 14.88 -30.86
C PRO A 194 2.47 13.45 -30.45
N GLU A 195 3.68 13.25 -29.93
CA GLU A 195 4.16 11.97 -29.42
C GLU A 195 3.31 11.48 -28.23
N THR A 196 2.78 12.41 -27.42
CA THR A 196 1.90 12.11 -26.28
C THR A 196 0.59 11.46 -26.70
N ALA A 197 0.11 11.68 -27.93
CA ALA A 197 -1.10 11.02 -28.42
C ALA A 197 -0.95 9.49 -28.40
N THR A 198 0.26 8.97 -28.64
CA THR A 198 0.53 7.52 -28.53
C THR A 198 0.44 7.02 -27.09
N LEU A 199 0.92 7.81 -26.12
CA LEU A 199 0.83 7.48 -24.69
C LEU A 199 -0.63 7.48 -24.22
N VAL A 200 -1.46 8.41 -24.70
CA VAL A 200 -2.89 8.45 -24.36
C VAL A 200 -3.62 7.22 -24.92
N VAL A 201 -3.28 6.78 -26.14
CA VAL A 201 -3.83 5.54 -26.71
C VAL A 201 -3.39 4.31 -25.89
N GLN A 202 -2.11 4.24 -25.49
CA GLN A 202 -1.62 3.16 -24.63
C GLN A 202 -2.31 3.15 -23.27
N LEU A 203 -2.52 4.33 -22.67
CA LEU A 203 -3.26 4.47 -21.42
C LEU A 203 -4.71 3.97 -21.58
N GLN A 204 -5.38 4.36 -22.67
CA GLN A 204 -6.74 3.89 -22.96
C GLN A 204 -6.80 2.36 -23.06
N GLN A 205 -5.86 1.75 -23.78
CA GLN A 205 -5.77 0.29 -23.89
C GLN A 205 -5.59 -0.38 -22.51
N ARG A 206 -4.71 0.17 -21.66
CA ARG A 206 -4.52 -0.33 -20.28
C ARG A 206 -5.79 -0.23 -19.45
N ILE A 207 -6.52 0.88 -19.55
CA ILE A 207 -7.80 1.06 -18.85
C ILE A 207 -8.80 0.01 -19.31
N ASP A 208 -8.87 -0.28 -20.60
CA ASP A 208 -9.80 -1.28 -21.12
C ASP A 208 -9.43 -2.71 -20.68
N GLU A 209 -8.12 -3.03 -20.60
CA GLU A 209 -7.61 -4.27 -20.00
C GLU A 209 -8.01 -4.40 -18.52
N HIS A 210 -7.86 -3.32 -17.76
CA HIS A 210 -8.25 -3.26 -16.35
C HIS A 210 -9.76 -3.44 -16.18
N ARG A 211 -10.58 -2.77 -16.99
CA ARG A 211 -12.04 -2.89 -16.95
C ARG A 211 -12.50 -4.31 -17.25
N ALA A 212 -11.91 -4.94 -18.26
CA ALA A 212 -12.20 -6.34 -18.58
C ALA A 212 -11.85 -7.27 -17.41
N THR A 213 -10.71 -7.04 -16.77
CA THR A 213 -10.28 -7.79 -15.58
C THR A 213 -11.26 -7.59 -14.42
N ALA A 214 -11.65 -6.36 -14.13
CA ALA A 214 -12.60 -6.04 -13.06
C ALA A 214 -13.98 -6.61 -13.33
N ALA A 215 -14.47 -6.56 -14.57
CA ALA A 215 -15.74 -7.17 -14.97
C ALA A 215 -15.73 -8.69 -14.74
N ALA A 216 -14.63 -9.36 -15.07
CA ALA A 216 -14.47 -10.79 -14.81
C ALA A 216 -14.44 -11.11 -13.31
N VAL A 217 -13.81 -10.27 -12.49
CA VAL A 217 -13.82 -10.42 -11.02
C VAL A 217 -15.22 -10.19 -10.46
N VAL A 218 -15.90 -9.11 -10.88
CA VAL A 218 -17.28 -8.82 -10.46
C VAL A 218 -18.20 -9.99 -10.76
N ALA A 219 -18.15 -10.56 -11.96
CA ALA A 219 -18.97 -11.71 -12.34
C ALA A 219 -18.75 -12.90 -11.38
N ARG A 220 -17.50 -13.21 -11.04
CA ARG A 220 -17.17 -14.28 -10.08
C ARG A 220 -17.65 -13.97 -8.66
N LEU A 221 -17.47 -12.75 -8.18
CA LEU A 221 -17.89 -12.36 -6.83
C LEU A 221 -19.42 -12.31 -6.69
N THR A 222 -20.16 -12.04 -7.75
CA THR A 222 -21.63 -12.07 -7.71
C THR A 222 -22.22 -13.47 -7.61
N GLU A 223 -21.45 -14.51 -7.95
CA GLU A 223 -21.89 -15.91 -7.82
C GLU A 223 -21.91 -16.38 -6.35
N ASP A 224 -21.09 -15.78 -5.49
CA ASP A 224 -21.00 -16.10 -4.07
C ASP A 224 -21.75 -15.05 -3.20
N PRO A 225 -22.81 -15.44 -2.48
CA PRO A 225 -23.56 -14.54 -1.59
C PRO A 225 -22.69 -13.79 -0.56
N GLU A 226 -21.60 -14.38 -0.09
CA GLU A 226 -20.71 -13.78 0.91
C GLU A 226 -19.85 -12.64 0.32
N THR A 227 -19.58 -12.68 -0.99
CA THR A 227 -18.76 -11.66 -1.69
C THR A 227 -19.56 -10.74 -2.62
N ALA A 228 -20.86 -11.00 -2.79
CA ALA A 228 -21.75 -10.18 -3.61
C ALA A 228 -21.77 -8.69 -3.21
N ALA A 229 -21.67 -8.39 -1.90
CA ALA A 229 -21.57 -7.01 -1.41
C ALA A 229 -20.25 -6.34 -1.81
N ALA A 230 -19.15 -7.10 -1.91
CA ALA A 230 -17.86 -6.60 -2.35
C ALA A 230 -17.79 -6.43 -3.88
N ALA A 231 -18.55 -7.22 -4.65
CA ALA A 231 -18.71 -7.02 -6.09
C ALA A 231 -19.25 -5.61 -6.43
N ALA A 232 -20.14 -5.08 -5.58
CA ALA A 232 -20.67 -3.72 -5.72
C ALA A 232 -19.59 -2.62 -5.59
N ALA A 233 -18.46 -2.91 -4.93
CA ALA A 233 -17.34 -1.98 -4.83
C ALA A 233 -16.62 -1.80 -6.18
N LEU A 234 -16.50 -2.89 -6.96
CA LEU A 234 -15.80 -2.92 -8.25
C LEU A 234 -16.72 -2.64 -9.45
N ALA A 235 -18.05 -2.76 -9.27
CA ALA A 235 -19.04 -2.57 -10.32
C ALA A 235 -18.98 -1.21 -11.06
N PRO A 236 -18.76 -0.05 -10.37
CA PRO A 236 -18.62 1.25 -11.05
C PRO A 236 -17.54 1.25 -12.12
N PHE A 237 -16.45 0.53 -11.87
CA PHE A 237 -15.33 0.46 -12.78
C PHE A 237 -15.59 -0.47 -13.97
N ALA A 238 -16.29 -1.58 -13.75
CA ALA A 238 -16.58 -2.57 -14.79
C ALA A 238 -17.58 -2.09 -15.87
N ALA A 239 -18.43 -1.11 -15.56
CA ALA A 239 -19.64 -0.82 -16.34
C ALA A 239 -19.48 0.24 -17.45
N ARG A 240 -18.31 0.87 -17.64
CA ARG A 240 -18.19 2.06 -18.51
C ARG A 240 -17.30 1.89 -19.72
N GLY A 241 -17.73 2.50 -20.84
CA GLY A 241 -16.98 2.48 -22.10
C GLY A 241 -17.36 3.56 -23.11
N THR A 242 -18.16 4.57 -22.73
CA THR A 242 -18.52 5.63 -23.69
C THR A 242 -17.80 6.94 -23.34
N PRO A 243 -16.77 7.35 -24.09
CA PRO A 243 -16.11 8.62 -23.84
C PRO A 243 -17.09 9.78 -24.06
N ALA A 244 -17.04 10.77 -23.17
CA ALA A 244 -17.86 11.97 -23.30
C ALA A 244 -17.52 12.73 -24.59
N ALA A 245 -18.53 12.98 -25.42
CA ALA A 245 -18.36 13.70 -26.69
C ALA A 245 -17.84 15.13 -26.45
N GLY A 246 -16.88 15.56 -27.27
CA GLY A 246 -16.35 16.93 -27.26
C GLY A 246 -15.23 17.21 -26.25
N LEU A 247 -14.67 16.19 -25.60
CA LEU A 247 -13.45 16.30 -24.79
C LEU A 247 -12.24 15.75 -25.57
N SER A 248 -11.03 16.22 -25.23
CA SER A 248 -9.82 15.53 -25.68
C SER A 248 -9.78 14.11 -25.09
N PRO A 249 -9.12 13.15 -25.73
CA PRO A 249 -8.99 11.79 -25.22
C PRO A 249 -8.54 11.74 -23.75
N ALA A 250 -7.49 12.47 -23.38
CA ALA A 250 -7.02 12.53 -21.98
C ALA A 250 -8.06 13.16 -21.03
N ALA A 251 -8.75 14.22 -21.46
CA ALA A 251 -9.81 14.82 -20.65
C ALA A 251 -11.06 13.92 -20.49
N ALA A 252 -11.37 13.09 -21.48
CA ALA A 252 -12.43 12.10 -21.41
C ALA A 252 -12.09 10.99 -20.41
N ILE A 253 -10.83 10.50 -20.42
CA ILE A 253 -10.33 9.53 -19.44
C ILE A 253 -10.42 10.11 -18.02
N ALA A 254 -9.95 11.34 -17.82
CA ALA A 254 -9.97 11.99 -16.51
C ALA A 254 -11.40 12.13 -15.97
N GLN A 255 -12.35 12.47 -16.84
CA GLN A 255 -13.77 12.57 -16.47
C GLN A 255 -14.35 11.21 -16.08
N ASP A 256 -14.11 10.17 -16.88
CA ASP A 256 -14.59 8.82 -16.58
C ASP A 256 -14.03 8.29 -15.24
N ALA A 257 -12.75 8.53 -14.99
CA ALA A 257 -12.10 8.18 -13.72
C ALA A 257 -12.72 8.92 -12.53
N ALA A 258 -13.00 10.22 -12.66
CA ALA A 258 -13.66 11.01 -11.64
C ALA A 258 -15.09 10.54 -11.35
N ASP A 259 -15.84 10.22 -12.40
CA ASP A 259 -17.19 9.71 -12.26
C ASP A 259 -17.17 8.30 -11.63
N THR A 260 -16.11 7.51 -11.83
CA THR A 260 -15.94 6.18 -11.21
C THR A 260 -15.68 6.32 -9.72
N ALA A 261 -14.81 7.25 -9.33
CA ALA A 261 -14.53 7.55 -7.93
C ALA A 261 -15.78 8.05 -7.19
N ASP A 262 -16.61 8.88 -7.83
CA ASP A 262 -17.87 9.39 -7.26
C ASP A 262 -18.91 8.28 -7.06
N GLU A 263 -19.05 7.36 -8.01
CA GLU A 263 -19.92 6.19 -7.85
C GLU A 263 -19.46 5.28 -6.71
N ALA A 264 -18.16 5.02 -6.61
CA ALA A 264 -17.59 4.26 -5.49
C ALA A 264 -17.84 4.95 -4.14
N ALA A 265 -17.68 6.28 -4.07
CA ALA A 265 -18.03 7.05 -2.87
C ALA A 265 -19.54 6.95 -2.53
N ALA A 266 -20.42 7.02 -3.52
CA ALA A 266 -21.86 6.85 -3.32
C ALA A 266 -22.24 5.43 -2.86
N VAL A 267 -21.48 4.40 -3.26
CA VAL A 267 -21.61 3.04 -2.70
C VAL A 267 -21.21 3.05 -1.22
N ALA A 268 -20.06 3.66 -0.87
CA ALA A 268 -19.61 3.78 0.52
C ALA A 268 -20.66 4.44 1.42
N GLU A 269 -21.22 5.57 1.00
CA GLU A 269 -22.24 6.33 1.75
C GLU A 269 -23.54 5.54 1.95
N ARG A 270 -23.95 4.75 0.95
CA ARG A 270 -25.12 3.86 1.08
C ARG A 270 -24.85 2.75 2.10
N THR A 271 -23.64 2.20 2.12
CA THR A 271 -23.27 1.14 3.08
C THR A 271 -23.11 1.62 4.52
N SER A 272 -22.72 2.89 4.74
CA SER A 272 -22.70 3.51 6.07
C SER A 272 -24.11 3.83 6.56
N SER A 273 -24.93 4.46 5.72
CA SER A 273 -26.29 4.90 6.07
C SER A 273 -27.28 3.74 6.29
N GLY A 274 -27.15 2.66 5.51
CA GLY A 274 -28.02 1.47 5.63
C GLY A 274 -27.93 0.73 6.97
N SER A 275 -26.87 0.96 7.75
CA SER A 275 -26.70 0.35 9.07
C SER A 275 -27.43 1.09 10.19
N ALA A 276 -27.78 2.37 10.01
CA ALA A 276 -28.41 3.19 11.05
C ALA A 276 -29.95 3.05 11.08
N GLY A 277 -30.57 2.64 9.97
CA GLY A 277 -32.03 2.64 9.80
C GLY A 277 -32.78 1.38 10.26
N ARG A 278 -32.09 0.30 10.68
CA ARG A 278 -32.73 -1.01 10.94
C ARG A 278 -33.00 -1.33 12.42
N THR A 279 -32.76 -0.39 13.36
CA THR A 279 -32.86 -0.66 14.81
C THR A 279 -34.14 -0.14 15.49
N THR A 280 -35.15 0.38 14.77
CA THR A 280 -36.29 1.08 15.39
C THR A 280 -37.68 0.44 15.22
N THR A 281 -37.79 -0.83 14.82
CA THR A 281 -39.11 -1.48 14.73
C THR A 281 -39.09 -2.93 15.24
N ALA A 282 -39.18 -3.11 16.56
CA ALA A 282 -39.95 -4.18 17.23
C ALA A 282 -39.60 -4.23 18.74
N ALA A 283 -40.25 -3.39 19.54
CA ALA A 283 -40.35 -3.63 20.99
C ALA A 283 -41.71 -3.13 21.49
N THR A 284 -42.78 -3.79 21.02
CA THR A 284 -44.05 -3.83 21.75
C THR A 284 -44.06 -5.15 22.53
N ALA A 285 -43.56 -5.13 23.77
CA ALA A 285 -43.88 -6.16 24.77
C ALA A 285 -43.46 -5.70 26.18
N ALA A 286 -44.47 -5.39 26.99
CA ALA A 286 -44.62 -5.46 28.45
C ALA A 286 -43.39 -5.37 29.40
N PRO A 287 -43.50 -4.64 30.53
CA PRO A 287 -42.48 -4.63 31.57
C PRO A 287 -42.55 -5.93 32.37
N ARG A 288 -41.43 -6.64 32.51
CA ARG A 288 -41.24 -7.69 33.51
C ARG A 288 -39.93 -7.45 34.25
N ASP A 289 -40.05 -7.48 35.57
CA ASP A 289 -39.05 -7.09 36.54
C ASP A 289 -37.73 -7.87 36.44
N GLY A 290 -36.65 -7.14 36.70
CA GLY A 290 -35.54 -7.66 37.53
C GLY A 290 -34.59 -8.65 36.87
N GLN A 291 -33.79 -8.21 35.91
CA GLN A 291 -32.46 -8.80 35.71
C GLN A 291 -31.47 -7.78 35.13
N THR A 292 -30.48 -7.41 35.94
CA THR A 292 -29.33 -6.58 35.58
C THR A 292 -28.40 -7.34 34.62
N ALA A 293 -28.77 -7.37 33.34
CA ALA A 293 -27.89 -7.80 32.27
C ALA A 293 -26.93 -6.64 31.90
N ARG A 294 -25.63 -6.86 32.12
CA ARG A 294 -24.56 -5.97 31.66
C ARG A 294 -24.59 -5.85 30.12
N PRO A 295 -24.58 -4.65 29.53
CA PRO A 295 -24.55 -4.50 28.08
C PRO A 295 -23.15 -4.82 27.55
N VAL A 296 -23.06 -5.85 26.70
CA VAL A 296 -21.89 -6.15 25.88
C VAL A 296 -22.04 -5.36 24.58
N THR A 297 -21.59 -4.11 24.55
CA THR A 297 -21.76 -3.17 23.42
C THR A 297 -20.45 -2.76 22.72
N THR A 298 -19.36 -3.50 22.90
CA THR A 298 -18.04 -3.09 22.39
C THR A 298 -17.80 -3.32 20.89
N GLY A 299 -18.58 -4.15 20.19
CA GLY A 299 -18.29 -4.51 18.79
C GLY A 299 -19.00 -3.69 17.69
N GLN A 300 -20.12 -3.03 17.99
CA GLN A 300 -20.90 -2.30 16.97
C GLN A 300 -20.37 -0.89 16.69
N GLY A 301 -19.89 -0.18 17.71
CA GLY A 301 -19.35 1.18 17.55
C GLY A 301 -18.09 1.23 16.67
N GLU A 302 -17.23 0.21 16.77
CA GLU A 302 -16.00 0.11 15.97
C GLU A 302 -16.29 -0.10 14.48
N LYS A 303 -17.31 -0.91 14.15
CA LYS A 303 -17.71 -1.17 12.76
C LYS A 303 -18.34 0.05 12.10
N ILE A 304 -19.16 0.81 12.83
CA ILE A 304 -19.74 2.08 12.33
C ILE A 304 -18.61 3.07 12.04
N SER A 305 -17.64 3.21 12.96
CA SER A 305 -16.48 4.08 12.76
C SER A 305 -15.61 3.66 11.57
N LYS A 306 -15.51 2.36 11.24
CA LYS A 306 -14.79 1.92 10.03
C LYS A 306 -15.50 2.36 8.75
N LYS A 307 -16.81 2.14 8.66
CA LYS A 307 -17.62 2.51 7.48
C LYS A 307 -17.65 4.01 7.22
N ASP A 308 -17.77 4.81 8.27
CA ASP A 308 -17.75 6.27 8.14
C ASP A 308 -16.39 6.78 7.68
N ARG A 309 -15.29 6.16 8.14
CA ARG A 309 -13.94 6.46 7.64
C ARG A 309 -13.76 6.06 6.19
N ALA A 310 -14.27 4.90 5.78
CA ALA A 310 -14.22 4.44 4.39
C ALA A 310 -15.01 5.39 3.47
N ALA A 311 -16.21 5.81 3.87
CA ALA A 311 -17.00 6.79 3.15
C ALA A 311 -16.30 8.16 3.05
N GLY A 312 -15.70 8.64 4.15
CA GLY A 312 -14.93 9.88 4.14
C GLY A 312 -13.69 9.82 3.23
N ALA A 313 -12.97 8.70 3.23
CA ALA A 313 -11.81 8.49 2.34
C ALA A 313 -12.23 8.40 0.87
N ALA A 314 -13.27 7.62 0.56
CA ALA A 314 -13.80 7.50 -0.79
C ALA A 314 -14.31 8.84 -1.34
N ARG A 315 -14.97 9.65 -0.49
CA ARG A 315 -15.43 10.99 -0.86
C ARG A 315 -14.27 11.92 -1.16
N LYS A 316 -13.25 11.92 -0.32
CA LYS A 316 -12.04 12.71 -0.54
C LYS A 316 -11.38 12.36 -1.88
N ALA A 317 -11.20 11.07 -2.17
CA ALA A 317 -10.65 10.61 -3.44
C ALA A 317 -11.52 11.02 -4.65
N ALA A 318 -12.85 10.96 -4.52
CA ALA A 318 -13.77 11.44 -5.55
C ALA A 318 -13.66 12.95 -5.81
N ASP A 319 -13.51 13.76 -4.76
CA ASP A 319 -13.35 15.21 -4.90
C ASP A 319 -11.99 15.56 -5.53
N GLU A 320 -10.92 14.84 -5.19
CA GLU A 320 -9.60 14.97 -5.83
C GLU A 320 -9.63 14.55 -7.30
N ALA A 321 -10.30 13.44 -7.62
CA ALA A 321 -10.49 12.99 -9.01
C ALA A 321 -11.27 14.02 -9.85
N LYS A 322 -12.33 14.63 -9.29
CA LYS A 322 -13.07 15.72 -9.96
C LYS A 322 -12.21 16.97 -10.18
N ALA A 323 -11.34 17.30 -9.22
CA ALA A 323 -10.39 18.40 -9.39
C ALA A 323 -9.41 18.12 -10.53
N ALA A 324 -8.90 16.89 -10.64
CA ALA A 324 -8.04 16.44 -11.73
C ALA A 324 -8.76 16.46 -13.09
N ALA A 325 -10.00 15.98 -13.17
CA ALA A 325 -10.80 16.06 -14.40
C ALA A 325 -11.03 17.52 -14.84
N LYS A 326 -11.27 18.44 -13.90
CA LYS A 326 -11.37 19.88 -14.19
C LYS A 326 -10.04 20.45 -14.70
N LYS A 327 -8.91 20.03 -14.10
CA LYS A 327 -7.56 20.40 -14.56
C LYS A 327 -7.30 19.90 -15.99
N ALA A 328 -7.65 18.66 -16.30
CA ALA A 328 -7.54 18.08 -17.64
C ALA A 328 -8.34 18.88 -18.69
N LYS A 329 -9.60 19.21 -18.38
CA LYS A 329 -10.46 20.06 -19.23
C LYS A 329 -9.88 21.45 -19.45
N ALA A 330 -9.24 22.04 -18.45
CA ALA A 330 -8.60 23.34 -18.57
C ALA A 330 -7.32 23.28 -19.41
N GLY A 331 -6.53 22.20 -19.28
CA GLY A 331 -5.36 21.93 -20.12
C GLY A 331 -5.75 21.86 -21.60
N ALA A 332 -6.82 21.11 -21.93
CA ALA A 332 -7.31 20.98 -23.29
C ALA A 332 -7.82 22.29 -23.91
N LYS A 333 -8.37 23.23 -23.10
CA LYS A 333 -8.93 24.50 -23.59
C LYS A 333 -7.90 25.61 -23.82
N ARG A 334 -6.74 25.56 -23.16
CA ARG A 334 -5.73 26.62 -23.25
C ARG A 334 -4.94 26.61 -24.55
N THR A 335 -5.16 25.62 -25.40
CA THR A 335 -4.44 25.49 -26.66
C THR A 335 -5.34 26.02 -27.79
N PRO A 336 -4.92 27.07 -28.51
CA PRO A 336 -5.69 27.54 -29.65
C PRO A 336 -5.79 26.40 -30.66
N ALA A 337 -7.02 26.11 -31.11
CA ALA A 337 -7.25 25.22 -32.23
C ALA A 337 -6.30 25.64 -33.38
N PRO A 338 -5.64 24.68 -34.06
CA PRO A 338 -4.84 24.99 -35.23
C PRO A 338 -5.76 25.78 -36.16
N LYS A 339 -5.42 27.05 -36.41
CA LYS A 339 -6.10 27.83 -37.45
C LYS A 339 -5.90 26.99 -38.71
N THR A 340 -6.98 26.39 -39.19
CA THR A 340 -7.06 25.87 -40.55
C THR A 340 -6.57 26.98 -41.45
N GLN A 341 -5.33 26.83 -41.91
CA GLN A 341 -4.67 27.73 -42.85
C GLN A 341 -5.26 27.42 -44.22
N ASP A 342 -6.55 27.69 -44.35
CA ASP A 342 -7.35 27.37 -45.51
C ASP A 342 -8.20 28.61 -45.80
N ASP A 343 -7.56 29.63 -46.38
CA ASP A 343 -8.24 30.76 -47.02
C ASP A 343 -7.33 31.73 -47.80
N SER A 344 -6.00 31.50 -47.89
CA SER A 344 -5.10 32.43 -48.58
C SER A 344 -4.67 32.03 -50.00
N ASN A 345 -5.28 31.01 -50.63
CA ASN A 345 -4.88 30.57 -51.98
C ASN A 345 -5.92 30.77 -53.10
N ASN A 346 -6.93 31.62 -52.88
CA ASN A 346 -7.95 31.93 -53.90
C ASN A 346 -7.92 33.41 -54.34
N ARG A 347 -6.73 33.95 -54.56
CA ARG A 347 -6.53 35.22 -55.29
C ARG A 347 -5.61 34.95 -56.48
N ASP A 348 -6.04 35.42 -57.65
CA ASP A 348 -5.25 35.66 -58.87
C ASP A 348 -5.31 34.66 -60.05
N GLU A 349 -6.49 34.11 -60.40
CA GLU A 349 -6.69 33.49 -61.73
C GLU A 349 -7.98 33.94 -62.45
N SER A 350 -8.25 35.24 -62.50
CA SER A 350 -9.26 35.77 -63.43
C SER A 350 -8.82 37.12 -64.03
N ASN A 351 -7.74 37.10 -64.82
CA ASN A 351 -7.45 38.19 -65.76
C ASN A 351 -6.52 37.68 -66.88
N ASN A 352 -7.09 36.98 -67.87
CA ASN A 352 -6.61 37.02 -69.25
C ASN A 352 -7.53 36.22 -70.17
N ARG A 353 -8.36 36.93 -70.94
CA ARG A 353 -8.84 36.51 -72.26
C ARG A 353 -9.53 37.69 -72.95
N ASP A 354 -8.70 38.56 -73.52
CA ASP A 354 -9.02 39.29 -74.74
C ASP A 354 -8.03 38.77 -75.80
N ASP A 355 -8.58 38.22 -76.88
CA ASP A 355 -8.06 38.00 -78.25
C ASP A 355 -8.71 36.76 -78.89
#